data_AF-A0A7C6IIS1-F1
#
_entry.id   AF-A0A7C6IIS1-F1
#
_cell.length_a   1.000
_cell.length_b   1.000
_cell.length_c   1.000
_cell.angle_alpha   90.00
_cell.angle_beta   90.00
_cell.angle_gamma   90.00
#
_symmetry.space_group_name_H-M   'P 1'
#
loop_
_entity.id
_entity.type
_entity.pdbx_description
1 polymer ?
#
loop_
_entity_poly.entity_id
_entity_poly.type
_entity_poly.pdbx_seq_one_letter_code
_entity_poly.pdbx_strand_id
1 'polypeptide(L)'
;MWDPSTIDEILKNPNYTGNMTQNRRKKINYKSKKVVKTNPEEWIVVKDTHEPIIDKRTFELVQKLYSKNKNMSKSNSLLLRGFLICKECGHKLGINKSRDKKRH
;
A
#
# COMPACT_ATOMS: atom_id res chain seq x y z
N MET A 1 -8.63 17.47 -10.15
CA MET A 1 -7.26 17.21 -9.65
C MET A 1 -7.20 15.75 -9.20
N TRP A 2 -6.17 15.00 -9.56
CA TRP A 2 -6.02 13.60 -9.16
C TRP A 2 -5.41 13.50 -7.76
N ASP A 3 -6.03 12.71 -6.88
CA ASP A 3 -5.54 12.50 -5.52
C ASP A 3 -4.71 11.20 -5.43
N PRO A 4 -3.52 11.21 -4.80
CA PRO A 4 -2.68 10.01 -4.68
C PRO A 4 -3.37 8.82 -4.00
N SER A 5 -4.29 9.06 -3.06
CA SER A 5 -5.05 7.98 -2.41
C SER A 5 -6.06 7.34 -3.37
N THR A 6 -6.58 8.10 -4.33
CA THR A 6 -7.44 7.55 -5.38
C THR A 6 -6.64 6.63 -6.29
N ILE A 7 -5.44 7.04 -6.70
CA ILE A 7 -4.53 6.21 -7.50
C ILE A 7 -4.13 4.94 -6.73
N ASP A 8 -3.86 5.07 -5.43
CA ASP A 8 -3.58 3.95 -4.55
C ASP A 8 -4.72 2.90 -4.51
N GLU A 9 -5.96 3.38 -4.43
CA GLU A 9 -7.14 2.52 -4.43
C GLU A 9 -7.35 1.82 -5.78
N ILE A 10 -7.06 2.50 -6.88
CA ILE A 10 -7.10 1.95 -8.24
C ILE A 10 -6.09 0.82 -8.38
N LEU A 11 -4.82 1.08 -8.02
CA LEU A 11 -3.75 0.09 -8.19
C LEU A 11 -3.98 -1.19 -7.36
N LYS A 12 -4.69 -1.11 -6.24
CA LYS A 12 -4.99 -2.27 -5.38
C LYS A 12 -6.28 -3.00 -5.75
N ASN A 13 -7.05 -2.52 -6.73
CA ASN A 13 -8.36 -3.07 -7.02
C ASN A 13 -8.24 -4.30 -7.94
N PRO A 14 -8.53 -5.52 -7.45
CA PRO A 14 -8.53 -6.72 -8.29
C PRO A 14 -9.62 -6.70 -9.37
N ASN A 15 -10.59 -5.78 -9.33
CA ASN A 15 -11.61 -5.71 -10.37
C ASN A 15 -11.02 -5.49 -11.76
N TYR A 16 -9.91 -4.77 -11.87
CA TYR A 16 -9.26 -4.53 -13.17
C TYR A 16 -8.72 -5.81 -13.82
N THR A 17 -8.64 -6.93 -13.08
CA THR A 17 -8.25 -8.25 -13.59
C THR A 17 -9.43 -9.13 -14.02
N GLY A 18 -10.64 -8.56 -14.18
CA GLY A 18 -11.84 -9.31 -14.57
C GLY A 18 -12.59 -9.97 -13.41
N ASN A 19 -12.11 -9.78 -12.17
CA ASN A 19 -12.75 -10.32 -10.97
C ASN A 19 -13.84 -9.37 -10.44
N MET A 20 -14.90 -9.88 -9.84
CA MET A 20 -15.82 -9.06 -9.06
C MET A 20 -15.45 -9.13 -7.58
N THR A 21 -15.14 -7.98 -6.97
CA THR A 21 -14.91 -7.89 -5.52
C THR A 21 -15.95 -7.06 -4.80
N GLN A 22 -16.48 -7.65 -3.73
CA GLN A 22 -17.46 -7.05 -2.84
C GLN A 22 -16.97 -7.05 -1.38
N ASN A 23 -17.71 -6.37 -0.51
CA ASN A 23 -17.39 -6.22 0.90
C ASN A 23 -16.03 -5.53 1.19
N ARG A 24 -15.56 -4.60 0.34
CA ARG A 24 -14.31 -3.84 0.57
C ARG A 24 -14.43 -2.72 1.61
N ARG A 25 -15.67 -2.28 1.86
CA ARG A 25 -16.03 -1.25 2.82
C ARG A 25 -17.30 -1.69 3.54
N LYS A 26 -17.29 -1.64 4.86
CA LYS A 26 -18.47 -1.94 5.70
C LYS A 26 -18.78 -0.77 6.62
N LYS A 27 -20.06 -0.59 6.95
CA LYS A 27 -20.46 0.29 8.04
C LYS A 27 -20.24 -0.43 9.36
N ILE A 28 -19.79 0.29 10.38
CA ILE A 28 -19.61 -0.27 11.73
C ILE A 28 -20.97 -0.68 12.32
N ASN A 29 -21.99 0.16 12.10
CA ASN A 29 -23.35 -0.05 12.56
C ASN A 29 -24.29 0.68 11.58
N TYR A 30 -25.53 0.19 11.41
CA TYR A 30 -26.55 0.81 10.55
C TYR A 30 -26.86 2.26 10.92
N LYS A 31 -26.80 2.61 12.23
CA LYS A 31 -27.01 3.97 12.74
C LYS A 31 -25.82 4.91 12.53
N SER A 32 -24.63 4.37 12.25
CA SER A 32 -23.41 5.17 12.11
C SER A 32 -23.13 5.51 10.66
N LYS A 33 -22.70 6.75 10.40
CA LYS A 33 -22.16 7.16 9.09
C LYS A 33 -20.72 6.68 8.87
N LYS A 34 -20.06 6.11 9.89
CA LYS A 34 -18.66 5.66 9.80
C LYS A 34 -18.56 4.41 8.93
N VAL A 35 -17.74 4.50 7.89
CA VAL A 35 -17.40 3.41 6.96
C VAL A 35 -15.94 3.04 7.16
N VAL A 36 -15.67 1.75 7.31
CA VAL A 36 -14.34 1.20 7.55
C VAL A 36 -13.96 0.28 6.38
N LYS A 37 -12.69 0.32 5.98
CA LYS A 37 -12.13 -0.61 5.01
C LYS A 37 -11.96 -1.98 5.68
N THR A 38 -12.46 -3.02 5.03
CA THR A 38 -12.34 -4.41 5.50
C THR A 38 -10.99 -5.00 5.13
N ASN A 39 -10.56 -6.01 5.88
CA ASN A 39 -9.37 -6.77 5.54
C ASN A 39 -9.58 -7.51 4.21
N PRO A 40 -8.54 -7.66 3.37
CA PRO A 40 -8.63 -8.39 2.12
C PRO A 40 -9.13 -9.83 2.25
N GLU A 41 -8.92 -10.45 3.40
CA GLU A 41 -9.40 -11.81 3.72
C GLU A 41 -10.93 -11.88 3.88
N GLU A 42 -11.58 -10.77 4.25
CA GLU A 42 -13.04 -10.67 4.34
C GLU A 42 -13.70 -10.34 2.98
N TRP A 43 -12.90 -10.14 1.93
CA TRP A 43 -13.43 -9.76 0.62
C TRP A 43 -14.06 -10.95 -0.07
N ILE A 44 -15.25 -10.74 -0.61
CA ILE A 44 -15.92 -11.72 -1.43
C ILE A 44 -15.44 -11.49 -2.86
N VAL A 45 -14.66 -12.45 -3.38
CA VAL A 45 -14.04 -12.38 -4.72
C VAL A 45 -14.62 -13.47 -5.60
N VAL A 46 -15.37 -13.06 -6.62
CA VAL A 46 -15.84 -13.94 -7.70
C VAL A 46 -14.94 -13.74 -8.91
N LYS A 47 -14.43 -14.83 -9.49
CA LYS A 47 -13.49 -14.76 -10.61
C LYS A 47 -14.21 -14.64 -11.94
N ASP A 48 -13.52 -14.03 -12.92
CA ASP A 48 -13.89 -14.02 -14.34
C ASP A 48 -15.34 -13.56 -14.63
N THR A 49 -15.75 -12.44 -14.03
CA THR A 49 -17.11 -11.90 -14.21
C THR A 49 -17.24 -10.93 -15.38
N HIS A 50 -16.12 -10.35 -15.84
CA HIS A 50 -16.09 -9.39 -16.94
C HIS A 50 -14.71 -9.39 -17.61
N GLU A 51 -14.64 -8.76 -18.79
CA GLU A 51 -13.39 -8.64 -19.53
C GLU A 51 -12.33 -7.86 -18.72
N PRO A 52 -11.14 -8.44 -18.51
CA PRO A 52 -10.07 -7.78 -17.75
C PRO A 52 -9.54 -6.57 -18.51
N ILE A 53 -9.35 -5.46 -17.79
CA ILE A 53 -8.69 -4.26 -18.32
C ILE A 53 -7.17 -4.45 -18.33
N ILE A 54 -6.64 -5.22 -17.37
CA ILE A 54 -5.23 -5.56 -17.26
C ILE A 54 -5.02 -7.05 -17.00
N ASP A 55 -3.93 -7.60 -17.53
CA ASP A 55 -3.55 -8.98 -17.27
C ASP A 55 -3.24 -9.21 -15.79
N LYS A 56 -3.62 -10.40 -15.30
CA LYS A 56 -3.33 -10.82 -13.93
C LYS A 56 -1.84 -10.79 -13.59
N ARG A 57 -0.97 -11.16 -14.54
CA ARG A 57 0.49 -11.12 -14.37
C ARG A 57 0.98 -9.68 -14.12
N THR A 58 0.47 -8.73 -14.89
CA THR A 58 0.80 -7.31 -14.76
C THR A 58 0.32 -6.77 -13.41
N PHE A 59 -0.90 -7.13 -13.00
CA PHE A 59 -1.43 -6.75 -11.68
C PHE A 59 -0.56 -7.28 -10.53
N GLU A 60 -0.13 -8.54 -10.59
CA GLU A 60 0.75 -9.16 -9.60
C GLU A 60 2.13 -8.46 -9.54
N LEU A 61 2.70 -8.09 -10.69
CA LEU A 61 3.94 -7.32 -10.76
C LEU A 61 3.78 -5.95 -10.09
N VAL A 62 2.68 -5.25 -10.36
CA VAL A 62 2.36 -3.97 -9.72
C VAL A 62 2.24 -4.13 -8.21
N GLN A 63 1.54 -5.16 -7.70
CA GLN A 63 1.45 -5.40 -6.25
C GLN A 63 2.83 -5.65 -5.61
N LYS A 64 3.71 -6.39 -6.29
CA LYS A 64 5.10 -6.63 -5.83
C LYS A 64 5.92 -5.34 -5.78
N LEU A 65 5.80 -4.48 -6.79
CA LEU A 65 6.49 -3.18 -6.79
C LEU A 65 5.92 -2.25 -5.72
N TYR A 66 4.60 -2.25 -5.55
CA TYR A 66 3.89 -1.44 -4.59
C TYR A 66 4.31 -1.75 -3.14
N SER A 67 4.42 -3.04 -2.79
CA SER A 67 4.87 -3.46 -1.45
C SER A 67 6.33 -3.07 -1.16
N LYS A 68 7.20 -3.14 -2.17
CA LYS A 68 8.60 -2.67 -2.07
C LYS A 68 8.68 -1.16 -1.88
N ASN A 69 7.88 -0.39 -2.63
CA ASN A 69 8.00 1.07 -2.67
C ASN A 69 7.42 1.77 -1.43
N LYS A 70 6.55 1.12 -0.65
CA LYS A 70 5.99 1.64 0.62
C LYS A 70 7.03 2.15 1.62
N ASN A 71 8.27 1.66 1.54
CA ASN A 71 9.34 1.99 2.48
C ASN A 71 10.42 2.91 1.89
N MET A 72 10.25 3.40 0.66
CA MET A 72 11.22 4.28 0.01
C MET A 72 10.83 5.73 0.26
N SER A 73 11.68 6.46 0.99
CA SER A 73 11.50 7.90 1.18
C SER A 73 12.14 8.66 0.02
N LYS A 74 11.52 9.78 -0.38
CA LYS A 74 11.86 10.65 -1.53
C LYS A 74 13.32 11.12 -1.63
N SER A 75 14.13 10.98 -0.57
CA SER A 75 15.55 11.37 -0.59
C SER A 75 16.44 10.14 -0.80
N ASN A 76 16.93 9.97 -2.01
CA ASN A 76 17.92 8.96 -2.42
C ASN A 76 19.36 9.30 -1.96
N SER A 77 19.52 10.19 -0.98
CA SER A 77 20.86 10.67 -0.60
C SER A 77 21.71 9.68 0.22
N LEU A 78 21.22 8.46 0.48
CA LEU A 78 21.87 7.52 1.39
C LEU A 78 21.89 6.10 0.80
N LEU A 79 23.09 5.56 0.59
CA LEU A 79 23.35 4.27 -0.07
C LEU A 79 22.68 3.06 0.60
N LEU A 80 22.60 3.03 1.93
CA LEU A 80 22.11 1.88 2.71
C LEU A 80 20.65 2.03 3.20
N ARG A 81 19.92 3.02 2.68
CA ARG A 81 18.58 3.33 3.16
C ARG A 81 17.60 2.20 2.85
N GLY A 82 16.89 1.72 3.87
CA GLY A 82 15.89 0.65 3.74
C GLY A 82 16.45 -0.78 3.71
N PHE A 83 17.78 -0.95 3.68
CA PHE A 83 18.48 -2.23 3.76
C PHE A 83 18.87 -2.63 5.18
N LEU A 84 19.26 -1.64 6.00
CA LEU A 84 19.65 -1.88 7.38
C LEU A 84 18.43 -2.15 8.25
N ILE A 85 18.44 -3.25 9.01
CA ILE A 85 17.36 -3.66 9.92
C ILE A 85 17.98 -3.89 11.29
N CYS A 86 17.35 -3.35 12.34
CA CYS A 86 17.76 -3.61 13.71
C CYS A 86 17.47 -5.07 14.08
N LYS A 87 18.49 -5.79 14.58
CA LYS A 87 18.36 -7.19 14.99
C LYS A 87 17.38 -7.37 16.15
N GLU A 88 17.34 -6.41 17.08
CA GLU A 88 16.55 -6.54 18.31
C GLU A 88 15.08 -6.16 18.13
N CYS A 89 14.79 -5.10 17.37
CA CYS A 89 13.42 -4.61 17.21
C CYS A 89 12.82 -4.83 15.81
N GLY A 90 13.59 -5.34 14.84
CA GLY A 90 13.12 -5.62 13.47
C GLY A 90 12.79 -4.38 12.63
N HIS A 91 12.97 -3.17 13.17
CA HIS A 91 12.69 -1.93 12.44
C HIS A 91 13.82 -1.58 11.48
N LYS A 92 13.46 -0.94 10.37
CA LYS A 92 14.44 -0.42 9.40
C LYS A 92 15.20 0.76 9.99
N LEU A 93 16.52 0.70 9.93
CA LEU A 93 17.39 1.77 10.42
C LEU A 93 17.40 2.95 9.43
N GLY A 94 17.34 4.15 9.98
CA GLY A 94 17.44 5.41 9.25
C GLY A 94 18.53 6.29 9.84
N ILE A 95 19.21 7.07 8.99
CA ILE A 95 20.22 8.03 9.44
C ILE A 95 19.52 9.35 9.74
N ASN A 96 19.67 9.83 10.97
CA ASN A 96 19.28 11.19 11.34
C ASN A 96 20.52 12.09 11.31
N LYS A 97 20.53 13.12 10.46
CA LYS A 97 21.61 14.11 10.42
C LYS A 97 21.35 15.14 11.53
N SER A 98 21.92 14.93 12.70
CA SER A 98 22.04 16.00 13.71
C SER A 98 22.90 17.12 13.15
N ARG A 99 22.47 18.38 13.29
CA ARG A 99 23.37 19.53 13.11
C ARG A 99 24.11 19.68 14.44
N ASP A 100 25.41 19.39 14.46
CA ASP A 100 26.27 19.73 15.58
C ASP A 100 26.24 21.25 15.81
N LYS A 101 25.33 21.71 16.66
CA LYS A 101 25.48 23.00 17.30
C LYS A 101 26.50 22.77 18.41
N LYS A 102 27.76 23.16 18.18
CA LYS A 102 28.75 23.34 19.24
C LYS A 102 28.04 24.05 20.40
N ARG A 103 27.84 23.34 21.50
CA ARG A 103 27.45 23.94 22.78
C ARG A 103 28.68 24.70 23.25
N HIS A 104 28.66 26.02 23.05
CA HIS A 104 29.50 26.95 23.80
C HIS A 104 28.91 27.16 25.18
#